data_AF-A0A3P9AV12-F1
#
_entry.id   AF-A0A3P9AV12-F1
#
_cell.length_a   1.000
_cell.length_b   1.000
_cell.length_c   1.000
_cell.angle_alpha   90.00
_cell.angle_beta   90.00
_cell.angle_gamma   90.00
#
_symmetry.space_group_name_H-M   'P 1'
#
loop_
_entity.id
_entity.type
_entity.pdbx_description
1 polymer ?
#
loop_
_entity_poly.entity_id
_entity_poly.type
_entity_poly.pdbx_seq_one_letter_code
_entity_poly.pdbx_strand_id
1 'polypeptide(L)'
;GSTIPLYLGADLLSKTDVRTENHPRHHAKFAKKGLATKITFSSFRFHGLKVPSANNSLWFYSIQGLFRVAFELYSKQDQLAVLENFQETVLLLLENIDRYINGRLEEKDATEIVLALLKAKDWGPVYSSSLLTCIGRWLGQQFHAANSSISQKVEGFKLQHIERISDLPPAEELATELFPEAMRTLLLHWMGLSEDFSLEKRRSEYPILLLILEFANHNLITGVAHVLYSSLICR
;
A
#
# COMPACT_ATOMS: atom_id res chain seq x y z
N GLY A 1 4.02 -26.04 1.22
CA GLY A 1 2.55 -25.88 1.10
C GLY A 1 2.19 -24.46 1.48
N SER A 2 1.25 -23.83 0.78
CA SER A 2 0.77 -22.47 1.09
C SER A 2 0.18 -22.44 2.50
N THR A 3 0.76 -21.64 3.39
CA THR A 3 0.25 -21.41 4.75
C THR A 3 -1.02 -20.58 4.67
N ILE A 4 -2.18 -21.22 4.89
CA ILE A 4 -3.45 -20.49 4.99
C ILE A 4 -3.49 -19.79 6.35
N PRO A 5 -3.63 -18.45 6.40
CA PRO A 5 -3.78 -17.75 7.67
C PRO A 5 -5.06 -18.22 8.34
N LEU A 6 -4.90 -18.79 9.53
CA LEU A 6 -5.98 -19.21 10.40
C LEU A 6 -6.37 -18.04 11.28
N TYR A 7 -7.65 -17.65 11.23
CA TYR A 7 -8.19 -16.63 12.11
C TYR A 7 -8.77 -17.32 13.34
N LEU A 8 -8.56 -16.71 14.51
CA LEU A 8 -8.98 -17.26 15.80
C LEU A 8 -10.51 -17.29 15.85
N GLY A 9 -11.08 -18.46 15.58
CA GLY A 9 -12.49 -18.75 15.68
C GLY A 9 -12.79 -19.60 16.91
N ALA A 10 -12.39 -19.15 18.10
CA ALA A 10 -12.91 -19.74 19.33
C ALA A 10 -14.40 -19.37 19.46
N ASP A 11 -15.22 -20.31 19.92
CA ASP A 11 -16.64 -20.07 20.26
C ASP A 11 -17.54 -19.58 19.10
N LEU A 12 -17.16 -19.81 17.83
CA LEU A 12 -17.98 -19.43 16.67
C LEU A 12 -19.39 -20.05 16.68
N LEU A 13 -19.55 -21.23 17.28
CA LEU A 13 -20.86 -21.89 17.36
C LEU A 13 -21.64 -21.51 18.64
N SER A 14 -21.00 -20.82 19.59
CA SER A 14 -21.61 -20.48 20.89
C SER A 14 -22.77 -19.49 20.78
N LYS A 15 -22.74 -18.64 19.75
CA LYS A 15 -23.78 -17.65 19.44
C LYS A 15 -24.73 -18.10 18.33
N THR A 16 -24.68 -19.37 17.94
CA THR A 16 -25.57 -19.96 16.93
C THR A 16 -26.65 -20.80 17.62
N ASP A 17 -27.69 -21.16 16.89
CA ASP A 17 -28.74 -22.07 17.37
C ASP A 17 -28.30 -23.54 17.43
N VAL A 18 -27.05 -23.84 17.06
CA VAL A 18 -26.51 -25.20 17.13
C VAL A 18 -26.33 -25.59 18.60
N ARG A 19 -27.02 -26.65 19.01
CA ARG A 19 -26.85 -27.25 20.34
C ARG A 19 -25.39 -27.62 20.60
N THR A 20 -24.91 -27.37 21.82
CA THR A 20 -23.52 -27.56 22.23
C THR A 20 -23.02 -28.99 22.00
N GLU A 21 -23.87 -30.00 22.21
CA GLU A 21 -23.56 -31.42 21.91
C GLU A 21 -23.19 -31.68 20.44
N ASN A 22 -23.68 -30.85 19.52
CA ASN A 22 -23.43 -30.98 18.09
C ASN A 22 -22.22 -30.18 17.60
N HIS A 23 -21.66 -29.29 18.42
CA HIS A 23 -20.51 -28.45 18.03
C HIS A 23 -19.33 -29.26 17.48
N PRO A 24 -18.88 -30.38 18.11
CA PRO A 24 -17.77 -31.17 17.58
C PRO A 24 -18.04 -31.71 16.17
N ARG A 25 -19.29 -32.11 15.88
CA ARG A 25 -19.69 -32.62 14.56
C ARG A 25 -19.62 -31.53 13.50
N HIS A 26 -20.06 -30.32 13.82
CA HIS A 26 -19.99 -29.18 12.90
C HIS A 26 -18.53 -28.79 12.63
N HIS A 27 -17.69 -28.67 13.66
CA HIS A 27 -16.27 -28.38 13.48
C HIS A 27 -15.58 -29.43 12.60
N ALA A 28 -15.82 -30.72 12.85
CA ALA A 28 -15.27 -31.80 12.03
C ALA A 28 -15.75 -31.75 10.57
N LYS A 29 -17.01 -31.35 10.31
CA LYS A 29 -17.55 -31.16 8.95
C LYS A 29 -16.78 -30.09 8.18
N PHE A 30 -16.50 -28.94 8.80
CA PHE A 30 -15.71 -27.88 8.17
C PHE A 30 -14.23 -28.27 8.01
N ALA A 31 -13.69 -29.02 8.97
CA ALA A 31 -12.31 -29.49 8.89
C ALA A 31 -12.06 -30.45 7.73
N LYS A 32 -13.00 -31.37 7.46
CA LYS A 32 -12.94 -32.26 6.28
C LYS A 32 -12.90 -31.50 4.94
N LYS A 33 -13.40 -30.26 4.91
CA LYS A 33 -13.36 -29.39 3.72
C LYS A 33 -12.11 -28.50 3.67
N GLY A 34 -11.17 -28.63 4.61
CA GLY A 34 -10.02 -27.74 4.74
C GLY A 34 -10.36 -26.33 5.23
N LEU A 35 -11.56 -26.13 5.78
CA LEU A 35 -12.05 -24.82 6.23
C LEU A 35 -11.86 -24.56 7.72
N ALA A 36 -11.56 -25.62 8.48
CA ALA A 36 -11.24 -25.55 9.90
C ALA A 36 -10.10 -26.50 10.25
N THR A 37 -9.38 -26.22 11.33
CA THR A 37 -8.40 -27.15 11.89
C THR A 37 -8.44 -27.11 13.41
N LYS A 38 -8.14 -28.24 14.04
CA LYS A 38 -8.05 -28.35 15.49
C LYS A 38 -6.58 -28.30 15.88
N ILE A 39 -6.21 -27.35 16.73
CA ILE A 39 -4.87 -27.25 17.29
C ILE A 39 -4.94 -27.69 18.75
N THR A 40 -4.07 -28.62 19.12
CA THR A 40 -3.89 -29.08 20.51
C THR A 40 -2.68 -28.39 21.11
N PHE A 41 -2.85 -27.84 22.30
CA PHE A 41 -1.83 -27.12 23.04
C PHE A 41 -1.35 -27.96 24.21
N SER A 42 -0.04 -28.07 24.38
CA SER A 42 0.55 -28.90 25.44
C SER A 42 0.47 -28.25 26.83
N SER A 43 0.62 -26.92 26.93
CA SER A 43 0.87 -26.27 28.23
C SER A 43 0.26 -24.87 28.41
N PHE A 44 -0.54 -24.40 27.46
CA PHE A 44 -1.12 -23.04 27.51
C PHE A 44 -2.50 -23.04 28.18
N ARG A 45 -2.76 -22.11 29.11
CA ARG A 45 -4.10 -21.89 29.65
C ARG A 45 -4.68 -20.62 29.02
N PHE A 46 -5.74 -20.77 28.25
CA PHE A 46 -6.45 -19.64 27.65
C PHE A 46 -7.21 -18.87 28.73
N HIS A 47 -6.86 -17.61 28.96
CA HIS A 47 -7.65 -16.71 29.80
C HIS A 47 -8.91 -16.26 29.06
N GLY A 48 -10.05 -16.27 29.74
CA GLY A 48 -11.34 -15.84 29.17
C GLY A 48 -12.11 -16.92 28.37
N LEU A 49 -11.49 -18.06 28.04
CA LEU A 49 -12.15 -19.18 27.38
C LEU A 49 -12.41 -20.33 28.36
N LYS A 50 -13.64 -20.84 28.40
CA LYS A 50 -14.02 -22.00 29.23
C LYS A 50 -13.65 -23.32 28.54
N VAL A 51 -12.36 -23.59 28.40
CA VAL A 51 -11.86 -24.87 27.86
C VAL A 51 -11.58 -25.85 29.01
N PRO A 52 -12.13 -27.08 29.00
CA PRO A 52 -11.82 -28.08 30.02
C PRO A 52 -10.32 -28.35 30.11
N SER A 53 -9.77 -28.39 31.33
CA SER A 53 -8.33 -28.57 31.57
C SER A 53 -7.76 -29.88 31.00
N ALA A 54 -8.63 -30.89 30.79
CA ALA A 54 -8.29 -32.17 30.21
C ALA A 54 -8.21 -32.17 28.67
N ASN A 55 -8.72 -31.14 27.98
CA ASN A 55 -8.77 -31.10 26.52
C ASN A 55 -8.35 -29.72 26.01
N ASN A 56 -7.05 -29.44 26.09
CA ASN A 56 -6.48 -28.13 25.76
C ASN A 56 -6.35 -27.96 24.23
N SER A 57 -7.48 -27.78 23.56
CA SER A 57 -7.52 -27.69 22.11
C SER A 57 -8.58 -26.71 21.64
N LEU A 58 -8.28 -26.01 20.55
CA LEU A 58 -9.19 -25.02 19.95
C LEU A 58 -9.36 -25.28 18.46
N TRP A 59 -10.53 -24.93 17.96
CA TRP A 59 -10.82 -24.92 16.54
C TRP A 59 -10.48 -23.56 15.95
N PHE A 60 -9.82 -23.58 14.79
CA PHE A 60 -9.44 -22.42 14.01
C PHE A 60 -10.08 -22.53 12.64
N TYR A 61 -10.48 -21.40 12.07
CA TYR A 61 -11.16 -21.36 10.78
C TYR A 61 -10.36 -20.49 9.81
N SER A 62 -10.38 -20.85 8.52
CA SER A 62 -9.96 -19.93 7.47
C SER A 62 -11.01 -18.81 7.31
N ILE A 63 -10.66 -17.71 6.62
CA ILE A 63 -11.63 -16.65 6.27
C ILE A 63 -12.86 -17.26 5.58
N GLN A 64 -12.62 -18.14 4.61
CA GLN A 64 -13.69 -18.82 3.89
C GLN A 64 -14.54 -19.69 4.83
N GLY A 65 -13.91 -20.40 5.76
CA GLY A 65 -14.61 -21.19 6.77
C GLY A 65 -15.45 -20.34 7.71
N LEU A 66 -14.93 -19.20 8.15
CA LEU A 66 -15.63 -18.23 8.99
C LEU A 66 -16.87 -17.69 8.28
N PHE A 67 -16.74 -17.23 7.02
CA PHE A 67 -17.88 -16.74 6.25
C PHE A 67 -18.92 -17.83 6.03
N ARG A 68 -18.52 -19.08 5.74
CA ARG A 68 -19.48 -20.17 5.64
C ARG A 68 -20.21 -20.43 6.96
N VAL A 69 -19.52 -20.38 8.09
CA VAL A 69 -20.17 -20.51 9.40
C VAL A 69 -21.16 -19.37 9.63
N ALA A 70 -20.78 -18.12 9.34
CA ALA A 70 -21.67 -16.95 9.44
C ALA A 70 -22.94 -17.13 8.58
N PHE A 71 -22.80 -17.44 7.30
CA PHE A 71 -23.94 -17.56 6.39
C PHE A 71 -24.73 -18.87 6.47
N GLU A 72 -24.15 -19.95 7.01
CA GLU A 72 -24.86 -21.23 7.19
C GLU A 72 -25.53 -21.35 8.57
N LEU A 73 -25.00 -20.74 9.63
CA LEU A 73 -25.37 -21.06 11.01
C LEU A 73 -25.83 -19.87 11.87
N TYR A 74 -25.51 -18.62 11.49
CA TYR A 74 -25.97 -17.45 12.24
C TYR A 74 -27.35 -16.97 11.77
N SER A 75 -27.98 -16.11 12.58
CA SER A 75 -29.27 -15.52 12.26
C SER A 75 -29.23 -14.65 10.99
N LYS A 76 -30.39 -14.44 10.35
CA LYS A 76 -30.47 -13.54 9.19
C LYS A 76 -30.01 -12.11 9.50
N GLN A 77 -30.23 -11.65 10.73
CA GLN A 77 -29.82 -10.31 11.17
C GLN A 77 -28.29 -10.21 11.26
N ASP A 78 -27.62 -11.21 11.82
CA ASP A 78 -26.16 -11.24 11.87
C ASP A 78 -25.55 -11.40 10.48
N GLN A 79 -26.17 -12.22 9.62
CA GLN A 79 -25.75 -12.36 8.23
C GLN A 79 -25.84 -11.02 7.48
N LEU A 80 -26.92 -10.26 7.70
CA LEU A 80 -27.07 -8.93 7.12
C LEU A 80 -25.99 -7.98 7.65
N ALA A 81 -25.72 -7.98 8.96
CA ALA A 81 -24.66 -7.16 9.54
C ALA A 81 -23.27 -7.50 8.98
N VAL A 82 -22.98 -8.78 8.72
CA VAL A 82 -21.75 -9.18 8.03
C VAL A 82 -21.72 -8.61 6.62
N LEU A 83 -22.81 -8.70 5.86
CA LEU A 83 -22.88 -8.13 4.52
C LEU A 83 -22.66 -6.62 4.56
N GLU A 84 -23.37 -5.88 5.40
CA GLU A 84 -23.25 -4.41 5.54
C GLU A 84 -21.82 -3.98 5.85
N ASN A 85 -21.14 -4.66 6.79
CA ASN A 85 -19.77 -4.32 7.19
C ASN A 85 -18.72 -4.59 6.10
N PHE A 86 -18.95 -5.56 5.21
CA PHE A 86 -18.02 -5.90 4.13
C PHE A 86 -18.48 -5.41 2.75
N GLN A 87 -19.68 -4.84 2.64
CA GLN A 87 -20.34 -4.52 1.38
C GLN A 87 -19.48 -3.58 0.54
N GLU A 88 -19.00 -2.48 1.10
CA GLU A 88 -18.22 -1.48 0.36
C GLU A 88 -16.93 -2.07 -0.23
N THR A 89 -16.14 -2.76 0.60
CA THR A 89 -14.89 -3.39 0.16
C THR A 89 -15.13 -4.50 -0.87
N VAL A 90 -16.15 -5.34 -0.67
CA VAL A 90 -16.45 -6.46 -1.56
C VAL A 90 -17.00 -5.95 -2.90
N LEU A 91 -17.88 -4.95 -2.89
CA LEU A 91 -18.38 -4.32 -4.11
C LEU A 91 -17.24 -3.68 -4.90
N LEU A 92 -16.38 -2.90 -4.23
CA LEU A 92 -15.21 -2.30 -4.88
C LEU A 92 -14.34 -3.37 -5.54
N LEU A 93 -14.01 -4.47 -4.85
CA LEU A 93 -13.20 -5.54 -5.45
C LEU A 93 -13.91 -6.24 -6.62
N LEU A 94 -15.20 -6.55 -6.49
CA LEU A 94 -15.96 -7.26 -7.51
C LEU A 94 -16.15 -6.44 -8.79
N GLU A 95 -16.51 -5.15 -8.66
CA GLU A 95 -16.65 -4.25 -9.81
C GLU A 95 -15.36 -4.15 -10.60
N ASN A 96 -14.22 -4.10 -9.90
CA ASN A 96 -12.92 -3.99 -10.55
C ASN A 96 -12.44 -5.30 -11.19
N ILE A 97 -12.75 -6.43 -10.57
CA ILE A 97 -12.55 -7.74 -11.21
C ILE A 97 -13.39 -7.84 -12.48
N ASP A 98 -14.65 -7.41 -12.46
CA ASP A 98 -15.51 -7.38 -13.65
C ASP A 98 -14.94 -6.45 -14.74
N ARG A 99 -14.54 -5.23 -14.39
CA ARG A 99 -13.89 -4.30 -15.35
C ARG A 99 -12.62 -4.91 -15.95
N TYR A 100 -11.77 -5.52 -15.13
CA TYR A 100 -10.55 -6.17 -15.58
C TYR A 100 -10.83 -7.33 -16.55
N ILE A 101 -11.74 -8.24 -16.17
CA ILE A 101 -12.11 -9.41 -17.00
C ILE A 101 -12.68 -8.97 -18.35
N ASN A 102 -13.45 -7.89 -18.36
CA ASN A 102 -14.06 -7.36 -19.59
C ASN A 102 -13.16 -6.40 -20.37
N GLY A 103 -11.90 -6.19 -19.94
CA GLY A 103 -10.97 -5.26 -20.60
C GLY A 103 -11.41 -3.79 -20.53
N ARG A 104 -12.25 -3.43 -19.57
CA ARG A 104 -12.78 -2.07 -19.33
C ARG A 104 -12.06 -1.33 -18.20
N LEU A 105 -11.02 -1.91 -17.61
CA LEU A 105 -10.28 -1.29 -16.52
C LEU A 105 -9.32 -0.23 -17.07
N GLU A 106 -9.61 1.04 -16.78
CA GLU A 106 -8.74 2.16 -17.14
C GLU A 106 -7.70 2.46 -16.04
N GLU A 107 -6.62 3.17 -16.39
CA GLU A 107 -5.58 3.56 -15.43
C GLU A 107 -6.14 4.41 -14.26
N LYS A 108 -7.09 5.28 -14.57
CA LYS A 108 -7.77 6.11 -13.57
C LYS A 108 -8.49 5.25 -12.53
N ASP A 109 -9.23 4.24 -12.98
CA ASP A 109 -9.90 3.30 -12.09
C ASP A 109 -8.90 2.58 -11.19
N ALA A 110 -7.80 2.10 -11.77
CA ALA A 110 -6.72 1.45 -11.02
C ALA A 110 -6.12 2.38 -9.94
N THR A 111 -5.98 3.67 -10.26
CA THR A 111 -5.43 4.68 -9.34
C THR A 111 -6.34 4.88 -8.13
N GLU A 112 -7.65 5.04 -8.33
CA GLU A 112 -8.61 5.23 -7.24
C GLU A 112 -8.61 4.03 -6.28
N ILE A 113 -8.54 2.81 -6.82
CA ILE A 113 -8.50 1.57 -6.02
C ILE A 113 -7.22 1.47 -5.22
N VAL A 114 -6.07 1.66 -5.88
CA VAL A 114 -4.77 1.59 -5.20
C VAL A 114 -4.75 2.60 -4.06
N LEU A 115 -5.23 3.82 -4.30
CA LEU A 115 -5.30 4.84 -3.26
C LEU A 115 -6.24 4.45 -2.12
N ALA A 116 -7.42 3.91 -2.43
CA ALA A 116 -8.37 3.43 -1.43
C ALA A 116 -7.75 2.31 -0.57
N LEU A 117 -7.10 1.33 -1.19
CA LEU A 117 -6.43 0.23 -0.49
C LEU A 117 -5.28 0.73 0.38
N LEU A 118 -4.45 1.66 -0.12
CA LEU A 118 -3.37 2.26 0.65
C LEU A 118 -3.90 3.03 1.88
N LYS A 119 -5.07 3.67 1.77
CA LYS A 119 -5.71 4.45 2.86
C LYS A 119 -6.60 3.63 3.78
N ALA A 120 -7.04 2.44 3.37
CA ALA A 120 -8.03 1.63 4.10
C ALA A 120 -7.55 1.17 5.48
N LYS A 121 -6.24 1.19 5.75
CA LYS A 121 -5.69 0.73 7.02
C LYS A 121 -4.35 1.41 7.32
N ASP A 122 -4.06 1.56 8.61
CA ASP A 122 -2.68 1.78 9.07
C ASP A 122 -1.85 0.50 8.86
N TRP A 123 -0.88 0.60 7.95
CA TRP A 123 0.02 -0.50 7.58
C TRP A 123 1.17 -0.72 8.58
N GLY A 124 1.18 0.03 9.69
CA GLY A 124 2.19 -0.05 10.73
C GLY A 124 3.30 0.99 10.55
N PRO A 125 4.38 0.89 11.35
CA PRO A 125 5.41 1.92 11.39
C PRO A 125 6.18 2.04 10.06
N VAL A 126 6.53 3.28 9.71
CA VAL A 126 7.24 3.61 8.46
C VAL A 126 8.56 2.82 8.31
N TYR A 127 9.33 2.69 9.41
CA TYR A 127 10.67 2.09 9.39
C TYR A 127 10.73 0.59 9.04
N SER A 128 9.62 -0.14 9.15
CA SER A 128 9.55 -1.57 8.84
C SER A 128 8.41 -1.92 7.87
N SER A 129 7.86 -0.93 7.18
CA SER A 129 6.77 -1.15 6.23
C SER A 129 7.27 -1.82 4.95
N SER A 130 6.94 -3.10 4.80
CA SER A 130 7.21 -3.88 3.57
C SER A 130 6.50 -3.28 2.36
N LEU A 131 5.31 -2.69 2.56
CA LEU A 131 4.54 -2.02 1.53
C LEU A 131 5.27 -0.78 1.01
N LEU A 132 5.67 0.13 1.91
CA LEU A 132 6.40 1.34 1.53
C LEU A 132 7.74 0.99 0.87
N THR A 133 8.43 -0.05 1.36
CA THR A 133 9.66 -0.55 0.74
C THR A 133 9.42 -1.04 -0.69
N CYS A 134 8.32 -1.76 -0.92
CA CYS A 134 7.96 -2.27 -2.24
C CYS A 134 7.60 -1.13 -3.21
N ILE A 135 6.78 -0.17 -2.76
CA ILE A 135 6.39 1.00 -3.56
C ILE A 135 7.62 1.84 -3.90
N GLY A 136 8.48 2.13 -2.91
CA GLY A 136 9.70 2.89 -3.10
C GLY A 136 10.66 2.23 -4.10
N ARG A 137 10.82 0.90 -4.01
CA ARG A 137 11.61 0.13 -4.99
C ARG A 137 11.03 0.27 -6.40
N TRP A 138 9.72 0.07 -6.55
CA TRP A 138 9.06 0.14 -7.85
C TRP A 138 9.19 1.54 -8.47
N LEU A 139 8.89 2.60 -7.71
CA LEU A 139 9.06 3.99 -8.15
C LEU A 139 10.51 4.27 -8.56
N GLY A 140 11.48 3.88 -7.73
CA GLY A 140 12.90 4.06 -8.00
C GLY A 140 13.34 3.36 -9.30
N GLN A 141 12.81 2.18 -9.60
CA GLN A 141 13.09 1.47 -10.86
C GLN A 141 12.53 2.19 -12.09
N GLN A 142 11.28 2.71 -12.01
CA GLN A 142 10.69 3.49 -13.11
C GLN A 142 11.53 4.75 -13.39
N PHE A 143 11.92 5.44 -12.32
CA PHE A 143 12.72 6.66 -12.37
C PHE A 143 14.14 6.42 -12.88
N HIS A 144 14.78 5.34 -12.45
CA HIS A 144 16.08 4.94 -12.97
C HIS A 144 16.03 4.60 -14.47
N ALA A 145 14.99 3.89 -14.92
CA ALA A 145 14.80 3.59 -16.33
C ALA A 145 14.64 4.85 -17.19
N ALA A 146 13.96 5.87 -16.67
CA ALA A 146 13.78 7.16 -17.34
C ALA A 146 15.06 8.02 -17.40
N ASN A 147 16.08 7.71 -16.59
CA ASN A 147 17.24 8.59 -16.38
C ASN A 147 17.98 8.92 -17.69
N SER A 148 18.15 7.95 -18.58
CA SER A 148 18.82 8.18 -19.88
C SER A 148 18.10 9.24 -20.73
N SER A 149 16.77 9.19 -20.79
CA SER A 149 15.96 10.18 -21.51
C SER A 149 16.00 11.55 -20.83
N ILE A 150 16.04 11.59 -19.50
CA ILE A 150 16.17 12.84 -18.74
C ILE A 150 17.52 13.48 -19.00
N SER A 151 18.61 12.70 -18.96
CA SER A 151 19.97 13.19 -19.26
C SER A 151 20.06 13.78 -20.65
N GLN A 152 19.51 13.12 -21.68
CA GLN A 152 19.47 13.65 -23.04
C GLN A 152 18.70 14.98 -23.12
N LYS A 153 17.56 15.07 -22.41
CA LYS A 153 16.76 16.30 -22.36
C LYS A 153 17.53 17.44 -21.69
N VAL A 154 18.22 17.14 -20.59
CA VAL A 154 19.07 18.10 -19.87
C VAL A 154 20.26 18.56 -20.72
N GLU A 155 20.93 17.66 -21.43
CA GLU A 155 22.02 18.00 -22.34
C GLU A 155 21.54 18.89 -23.49
N GLY A 156 20.40 18.57 -24.10
CA GLY A 156 19.77 19.40 -25.12
C GLY A 156 19.44 20.80 -24.60
N PHE A 157 18.88 20.89 -23.40
CA PHE A 157 18.61 22.16 -22.73
C PHE A 157 19.90 22.97 -22.50
N LYS A 158 20.96 22.33 -21.99
CA LYS A 158 22.26 22.98 -21.76
C LYS A 158 22.84 23.55 -23.05
N LEU A 159 22.85 22.78 -24.14
CA LEU A 159 23.37 23.24 -25.43
C LEU A 159 22.64 24.50 -25.93
N GLN A 160 21.34 24.60 -25.70
CA GLN A 160 20.54 25.77 -26.08
C GLN A 160 20.79 27.00 -25.20
N HIS A 161 21.21 26.80 -23.95
CA HIS A 161 21.30 27.86 -22.93
C HIS A 161 22.73 28.12 -22.41
N ILE A 162 23.75 27.47 -22.99
CA ILE A 162 25.15 27.54 -22.51
C ILE A 162 25.73 28.96 -22.53
N GLU A 163 25.28 29.80 -23.46
CA GLU A 163 25.70 31.21 -23.58
C GLU A 163 24.87 32.17 -22.71
N ARG A 164 23.79 31.67 -22.09
CA ARG A 164 22.80 32.46 -21.32
C ARG A 164 22.57 31.90 -19.92
N ILE A 165 23.59 31.31 -19.29
CA ILE A 165 23.51 30.73 -17.94
C ILE A 165 23.05 31.76 -16.89
N SER A 166 23.30 33.06 -17.14
CA SER A 166 22.86 34.17 -16.29
C SER A 166 21.36 34.49 -16.40
N ASP A 167 20.67 33.93 -17.40
CA ASP A 167 19.27 34.21 -17.76
C ASP A 167 18.48 32.90 -17.90
N LEU A 168 18.66 32.01 -16.92
CA LEU A 168 17.91 30.76 -16.87
C LEU A 168 16.44 31.01 -16.45
N PRO A 169 15.49 30.22 -16.98
CA PRO A 169 14.12 30.24 -16.50
C PRO A 169 14.02 29.98 -14.99
N PRO A 170 12.92 30.38 -14.34
CA PRO A 170 12.65 30.06 -12.95
C PRO A 170 12.75 28.55 -12.67
N ALA A 171 13.18 28.19 -11.45
CA ALA A 171 13.38 26.79 -11.06
C ALA A 171 12.12 25.91 -11.23
N GLU A 172 10.93 26.49 -11.08
CA GLU A 172 9.65 25.81 -11.31
C GLU A 172 9.46 25.42 -12.78
N GLU A 173 9.80 26.31 -13.71
CA GLU A 173 9.72 26.09 -15.15
C GLU A 173 10.79 25.10 -15.61
N LEU A 174 12.00 25.17 -15.05
CA LEU A 174 13.07 24.19 -15.32
C LEU A 174 12.69 22.79 -14.83
N ALA A 175 12.20 22.66 -13.59
CA ALA A 175 11.73 21.39 -13.06
C ALA A 175 10.55 20.86 -13.90
N THR A 176 9.63 21.78 -14.21
CA THR A 176 8.64 21.82 -15.30
C THR A 176 8.96 20.98 -16.53
N GLU A 177 9.96 21.49 -17.21
CA GLU A 177 10.38 21.05 -18.52
C GLU A 177 11.23 19.78 -18.42
N LEU A 178 12.17 19.71 -17.49
CA LEU A 178 13.28 18.74 -17.58
C LEU A 178 12.98 17.41 -16.89
N PHE A 179 12.08 17.36 -15.91
CA PHE A 179 11.85 16.17 -15.10
C PHE A 179 10.40 15.65 -15.18
N PRO A 180 10.17 14.33 -15.08
CA PRO A 180 8.83 13.75 -15.04
C PRO A 180 7.97 14.29 -13.89
N GLU A 181 6.68 14.48 -14.17
CA GLU A 181 5.70 14.96 -13.19
C GLU A 181 5.65 14.08 -11.94
N ALA A 182 5.63 12.75 -12.10
CA ALA A 182 5.59 11.81 -10.98
C ALA A 182 6.79 11.97 -10.01
N MET A 183 7.99 12.28 -10.52
CA MET A 183 9.17 12.54 -9.67
C MET A 183 8.99 13.83 -8.86
N ARG A 184 8.50 14.89 -9.52
CA ARG A 184 8.23 16.18 -8.86
C ARG A 184 7.16 16.02 -7.79
N THR A 185 6.07 15.34 -8.11
CA THR A 185 4.95 15.10 -7.19
C THR A 185 5.43 14.32 -5.97
N LEU A 186 6.25 13.27 -6.15
CA LEU A 186 6.83 12.52 -5.03
C LEU A 186 7.64 13.43 -4.10
N LEU A 187 8.57 14.20 -4.65
CA LEU A 187 9.47 15.04 -3.86
C LEU A 187 8.75 16.23 -3.23
N LEU A 188 7.79 16.86 -3.91
CA LEU A 188 6.95 17.91 -3.35
C LEU A 188 6.16 17.41 -2.14
N HIS A 189 5.58 16.21 -2.22
CA HIS A 189 4.88 15.60 -1.08
C HIS A 189 5.86 15.21 0.03
N TRP A 190 7.05 14.69 -0.29
CA TRP A 190 8.09 14.39 0.71
C TRP A 190 8.52 15.67 1.44
N MET A 191 8.75 16.77 0.71
CA MET A 191 9.10 18.07 1.29
C MET A 191 7.95 18.72 2.07
N GLY A 192 6.75 18.11 2.07
CA GLY A 192 5.58 18.66 2.74
C GLY A 192 5.05 19.92 2.06
N LEU A 193 5.07 19.98 0.72
CA LEU A 193 4.63 21.12 -0.10
C LEU A 193 3.40 20.81 -0.97
N SER A 194 2.52 19.92 -0.49
CA SER A 194 1.26 19.53 -1.14
C SER A 194 0.30 20.71 -1.32
N GLU A 195 -0.88 20.46 -1.91
CA GLU A 195 -1.86 21.48 -2.36
C GLU A 195 -2.36 22.46 -1.30
N ASP A 196 -2.12 22.21 -0.01
CA ASP A 196 -2.62 23.03 1.10
C ASP A 196 -1.75 24.26 1.45
N PHE A 197 -0.63 24.49 0.77
CA PHE A 197 0.25 25.63 1.03
C PHE A 197 0.02 26.82 0.08
N SER A 198 0.38 28.03 0.54
CA SER A 198 0.37 29.20 -0.34
C SER A 198 1.29 28.98 -1.56
N LEU A 199 0.80 29.36 -2.74
CA LEU A 199 1.55 29.32 -4.00
C LEU A 199 2.94 29.95 -3.88
N GLU A 200 3.07 31.00 -3.06
CA GLU A 200 4.33 31.70 -2.80
C GLU A 200 5.36 30.82 -2.09
N LYS A 201 4.94 30.08 -1.04
CA LYS A 201 5.84 29.17 -0.31
C LYS A 201 6.27 28.01 -1.19
N ARG A 202 5.37 27.49 -2.03
CA ARG A 202 5.75 26.44 -2.98
C ARG A 202 6.80 26.96 -3.98
N ARG A 203 6.58 28.16 -4.55
CA ARG A 203 7.52 28.82 -5.47
C ARG A 203 8.90 29.04 -4.88
N SER A 204 8.99 29.47 -3.61
CA SER A 204 10.29 29.69 -2.97
C SER A 204 11.11 28.42 -2.76
N GLU A 205 10.48 27.25 -2.72
CA GLU A 205 11.14 25.95 -2.43
C GLU A 205 11.51 25.16 -3.70
N TYR A 206 11.01 25.57 -4.88
CA TYR A 206 11.37 24.93 -6.16
C TYR A 206 12.87 24.88 -6.47
N PRO A 207 13.71 25.86 -6.08
CA PRO A 207 15.16 25.73 -6.22
C PRO A 207 15.71 24.50 -5.49
N ILE A 208 15.19 24.18 -4.30
CA ILE A 208 15.61 22.99 -3.55
C ILE A 208 15.13 21.71 -4.23
N LEU A 209 13.87 21.69 -4.69
CA LEU A 209 13.32 20.58 -5.48
C LEU A 209 14.18 20.30 -6.72
N LEU A 210 14.54 21.36 -7.46
CA LEU A 210 15.37 21.27 -8.66
C LEU A 210 16.74 20.65 -8.33
N LEU A 211 17.40 21.09 -7.24
CA LEU A 211 18.67 20.49 -6.81
C LEU A 211 18.55 19.00 -6.49
N ILE A 212 17.50 18.59 -5.78
CA ILE A 212 17.27 17.17 -5.46
C ILE A 212 17.10 16.37 -6.76
N LEU A 213 16.33 16.89 -7.72
CA LEU A 213 16.12 16.25 -9.03
C LEU A 213 17.42 16.16 -9.83
N GLU A 214 18.22 17.22 -9.87
CA GLU A 214 19.52 17.25 -10.53
C GLU A 214 20.46 16.19 -9.95
N PHE A 215 20.58 16.12 -8.61
CA PHE A 215 21.44 15.15 -7.95
C PHE A 215 20.95 13.71 -8.12
N ALA A 216 19.66 13.45 -7.94
CA ALA A 216 19.09 12.12 -8.07
C ALA A 216 19.26 11.55 -9.49
N ASN A 217 19.25 12.41 -10.52
CA ASN A 217 19.40 12.02 -11.91
C ASN A 217 20.83 12.20 -12.45
N HIS A 218 21.79 12.63 -11.62
CA HIS A 218 23.18 12.91 -12.03
C HIS A 218 23.28 13.95 -13.17
N ASN A 219 22.34 14.88 -13.20
CA ASN A 219 22.15 15.86 -14.28
C ASN A 219 22.26 17.26 -13.72
N LEU A 220 23.48 17.79 -13.65
CA LEU A 220 23.77 19.12 -13.09
C LEU A 220 23.43 20.22 -14.09
N ILE A 221 22.34 20.95 -13.88
CA ILE A 221 21.86 22.02 -14.78
C ILE A 221 22.25 23.38 -14.22
N THR A 222 22.07 23.58 -12.92
CA THR A 222 22.33 24.86 -12.26
C THR A 222 23.80 24.99 -11.84
N GLY A 223 24.32 26.22 -11.84
CA GLY A 223 25.69 26.55 -11.40
C GLY A 223 26.01 26.17 -9.95
N VAL A 224 25.02 25.69 -9.18
CA VAL A 224 25.19 25.07 -7.87
C VAL A 224 26.11 23.84 -7.95
N ALA A 225 26.09 23.12 -9.08
CA ALA A 225 27.09 22.10 -9.41
C ALA A 225 28.53 22.59 -9.22
N HIS A 226 28.85 23.78 -9.74
CA HIS A 226 30.19 24.37 -9.69
C HIS A 226 30.61 24.75 -8.26
N VAL A 227 29.66 25.16 -7.42
CA VAL A 227 29.92 25.61 -6.03
C VAL A 227 29.92 24.44 -5.03
N LEU A 228 29.03 23.46 -5.19
CA LEU A 228 28.92 22.27 -4.33
C LEU A 228 30.00 21.22 -4.65
N TYR A 229 30.36 20.98 -5.92
CA TYR A 229 31.49 20.07 -6.22
C TYR A 229 32.82 20.60 -5.67
N SER A 230 33.07 21.91 -5.79
CA SER A 230 34.28 22.55 -5.29
C SER A 230 34.39 22.50 -3.76
N SER A 231 33.28 22.38 -3.04
CA SER A 231 33.26 22.29 -1.57
C SER A 231 33.19 20.85 -1.04
N LEU A 232 32.66 19.89 -1.82
CA LEU A 232 32.60 18.47 -1.46
C LEU A 232 33.85 17.67 -1.86
N ILE A 233 34.60 18.08 -2.90
CA ILE A 233 35.84 17.41 -3.33
C ILE A 233 37.09 17.99 -2.63
N CYS A 234 37.02 19.21 -2.09
CA CYS A 234 38.13 19.85 -1.37
C CYS A 234 38.13 19.58 0.15
N ARG A 235 37.62 18.42 0.59
CA ARG A 235 37.82 17.90 1.96
C ARG A 235 38.40 16.50 1.94
#